data_AF-A0A4Y2SVG6-F1
#
_entry.id   AF-A0A4Y2SVG6-F1
#
_cell.length_a   1.000
_cell.length_b   1.000
_cell.length_c   1.000
_cell.angle_alpha   90.00
_cell.angle_beta   90.00
_cell.angle_gamma   90.00
#
_symmetry.space_group_name_H-M   'P 1'
#
loop_
_entity.id
_entity.type
_entity.pdbx_description
1 polymer ?
#
loop_
_entity_poly.entity_id
_entity_poly.type
_entity_poly.pdbx_seq_one_letter_code
_entity_poly.pdbx_strand_id
1 'polypeptide(L)'
;VVCEYKHLLASACAVARSYPGYCKKSAGTSYTVTVEFIVCDSANYSKHLPLTDADISCLQAAADAVRTAGRIVDTPCNEMHTDAFLEEIYKVGEALGIRPEVIRGEELQKRGFGGLYAVGKAAEHPPALAILSHTVRGAKETIAWVGKGIVYDTGGLFIKPRGDRATGYGVALLNTLFAYASQSPMLLKLAPHVGGQSSSQGKNSTA
;
A
#
# COMPACT_ATOMS: atom_id res chain seq x y z
N VAL A 1 -18.04 12.43 10.13
CA VAL A 1 -18.34 11.97 8.76
C VAL A 1 -19.60 11.13 8.81
N VAL A 2 -20.62 11.45 8.02
CA VAL A 2 -21.87 10.69 7.97
C VAL A 2 -21.88 9.86 6.68
N CYS A 3 -22.07 8.55 6.77
CA CYS A 3 -22.09 7.68 5.59
C CYS A 3 -22.84 6.36 5.88
N GLU A 4 -23.25 5.67 4.82
CA GLU A 4 -23.68 4.27 4.92
C GLU A 4 -22.48 3.36 5.18
N TYR A 5 -22.69 2.23 5.87
CA TYR A 5 -21.63 1.28 6.21
C TYR A 5 -20.83 0.81 4.98
N LYS A 6 -21.48 0.64 3.82
CA LYS A 6 -20.83 0.24 2.56
C LYS A 6 -19.80 1.27 2.03
N HIS A 7 -19.89 2.52 2.46
CA HIS A 7 -19.00 3.61 2.05
C HIS A 7 -17.95 3.95 3.11
N LEU A 8 -18.02 3.32 4.28
CA LEU A 8 -17.22 3.64 5.46
C LEU A 8 -15.71 3.65 5.18
N LEU A 9 -15.18 2.57 4.57
CA LEU A 9 -13.75 2.52 4.25
C LEU A 9 -13.35 3.59 3.23
N ALA A 10 -14.14 3.75 2.16
CA ALA A 10 -13.83 4.73 1.12
C ALA A 10 -13.81 6.16 1.70
N SER A 11 -14.77 6.48 2.57
CA SER A 11 -14.81 7.74 3.29
C SER A 11 -13.61 7.91 4.23
N ALA A 12 -13.20 6.87 4.96
CA ALA A 12 -12.01 6.92 5.82
C ALA A 12 -10.72 7.16 5.03
N CYS A 13 -10.52 6.46 3.91
CA CYS A 13 -9.38 6.68 3.02
C CYS A 13 -9.38 8.11 2.45
N ALA A 14 -10.53 8.64 2.05
CA ALA A 14 -10.67 10.00 1.54
C ALA A 14 -10.31 11.06 2.59
N VAL A 15 -10.79 10.88 3.83
CA VAL A 15 -10.46 11.74 4.96
C VAL A 15 -8.96 11.66 5.25
N ALA A 16 -8.40 10.46 5.34
CA ALA A 16 -6.97 10.24 5.61
C ALA A 16 -6.07 10.94 4.58
N ARG A 17 -6.43 10.86 3.28
CA ARG A 17 -5.70 11.53 2.20
C ARG A 17 -5.73 13.07 2.32
N SER A 18 -6.73 13.63 3.01
CA SER A 18 -6.85 15.07 3.23
C SER A 18 -5.88 15.61 4.30
N TYR A 19 -5.17 14.72 5.00
CA TYR A 19 -4.21 15.06 6.06
C TYR A 19 -2.81 14.52 5.75
N PRO A 20 -2.05 15.18 4.84
CA PRO A 20 -0.73 14.73 4.41
C PRO A 20 0.27 14.67 5.57
N GLY A 21 1.15 13.68 5.54
CA GLY A 21 2.16 13.46 6.59
C GLY A 21 3.49 14.18 6.35
N TYR A 22 3.77 14.65 5.13
CA TYR A 22 5.02 15.33 4.80
C TYR A 22 4.90 16.85 4.93
N CYS A 23 5.86 17.50 5.60
CA CYS A 23 5.93 18.95 5.69
C CYS A 23 7.38 19.41 5.98
N LYS A 24 7.85 20.43 5.25
CA LYS A 24 9.12 21.14 5.49
C LYS A 24 8.93 22.64 5.74
N LYS A 25 7.71 23.08 6.03
CA LYS A 25 7.46 24.48 6.39
C LYS A 25 8.17 24.77 7.73
N SER A 26 8.85 25.91 7.80
CA SER A 26 9.65 26.32 8.97
C SER A 26 8.82 26.56 10.25
N ALA A 27 7.53 26.86 10.10
CA ALA A 27 6.56 26.92 11.18
C ALA A 27 5.53 25.81 10.99
N GLY A 28 5.82 24.62 11.53
CA GLY A 28 4.92 23.47 11.50
C GLY A 28 4.41 23.16 12.90
N THR A 29 3.09 23.04 13.05
CA THR A 29 2.45 22.54 14.28
C THR A 29 1.94 21.14 14.01
N SER A 30 2.26 20.20 14.89
CA SER A 30 1.63 18.87 14.87
C SER A 30 0.23 18.96 15.47
N TYR A 31 -0.74 18.30 14.86
CA TYR A 31 -2.11 18.28 15.33
C TYR A 31 -2.67 16.86 15.29
N THR A 32 -3.46 16.53 16.31
CA THR A 32 -4.23 15.29 16.34
C THR A 32 -5.60 15.57 15.75
N VAL A 33 -6.00 14.76 14.77
CA VAL A 33 -7.34 14.83 14.17
C VAL A 33 -8.13 13.60 14.60
N THR A 34 -9.21 13.84 15.34
CA THR A 34 -10.19 12.80 15.66
C THR A 34 -11.30 12.84 14.64
N VAL A 35 -11.58 11.71 14.00
CA VAL A 35 -12.65 11.57 13.00
C VAL A 35 -13.74 10.67 13.56
N GLU A 36 -14.91 11.23 13.81
CA GLU A 36 -16.07 10.47 14.22
C GLU A 36 -16.88 10.03 12.99
N PHE A 37 -17.28 8.76 12.95
CA PHE A 37 -18.14 8.21 11.92
C PHE A 37 -19.55 7.98 12.47
N ILE A 38 -20.55 8.58 11.83
CA ILE A 38 -21.96 8.33 12.10
C ILE A 38 -22.49 7.46 10.97
N VAL A 39 -22.73 6.19 11.28
CA VAL A 39 -23.24 5.22 10.31
C VAL A 39 -24.76 5.24 10.30
N CYS A 40 -25.33 5.56 9.13
CA CYS A 40 -26.78 5.60 8.93
C CYS A 40 -27.23 4.45 8.02
N ASP A 41 -28.45 3.98 8.25
CA ASP A 41 -29.18 3.16 7.30
C ASP A 41 -30.03 4.07 6.40
N SER A 42 -29.87 3.94 5.08
CA SER A 42 -30.67 4.64 4.08
C SER A 42 -32.19 4.43 4.24
N ALA A 43 -32.61 3.32 4.84
CA ALA A 43 -34.01 3.02 5.11
C ALA A 43 -34.52 3.54 6.47
N ASN A 44 -33.62 3.85 7.42
CA ASN A 44 -33.97 4.32 8.76
C ASN A 44 -32.86 5.19 9.36
N TYR A 45 -32.93 6.50 9.12
CA TYR A 45 -31.98 7.48 9.65
C TYR A 45 -31.95 7.58 11.18
N SER A 46 -32.96 7.06 11.87
CA SER A 46 -33.08 7.01 13.33
C SER A 46 -32.34 5.84 13.97
N LYS A 47 -31.84 4.87 13.19
CA LYS A 47 -31.11 3.71 13.70
C LYS A 47 -29.61 3.89 13.45
N HIS A 48 -28.87 4.20 14.51
CA HIS A 48 -27.41 4.16 14.49
C HIS A 48 -26.93 2.71 14.61
N LEU A 49 -26.11 2.28 13.65
CA LEU A 49 -25.38 1.01 13.74
C LEU A 49 -24.02 1.30 14.40
N PRO A 50 -23.78 0.83 15.63
CA PRO A 50 -22.49 1.06 16.28
C PRO A 50 -21.39 0.34 15.50
N LEU A 51 -20.26 1.02 15.33
CA LEU A 51 -19.04 0.40 14.80
C LEU A 51 -18.46 -0.53 15.85
N THR A 52 -17.97 -1.69 15.41
CA THR A 52 -17.23 -2.61 16.28
C THR A 52 -15.78 -2.14 16.44
N ASP A 53 -15.09 -2.60 17.47
CA ASP A 53 -13.65 -2.32 17.64
C ASP A 53 -12.83 -2.81 16.44
N ALA A 54 -13.26 -3.90 15.81
CA ALA A 54 -12.64 -4.43 14.59
C ALA A 54 -12.82 -3.49 13.38
N ASP A 55 -13.98 -2.83 13.26
CA ASP A 55 -14.21 -1.82 12.24
C ASP A 55 -13.28 -0.62 12.48
N ILE A 56 -13.23 -0.11 13.71
CA ILE A 56 -12.41 1.06 14.06
C ILE A 56 -10.92 0.77 13.81
N SER A 57 -10.43 -0.39 14.26
CA SER A 57 -9.05 -0.82 14.03
C SER A 57 -8.73 -0.90 12.52
N CYS A 58 -9.66 -1.43 11.73
CA CYS A 58 -9.49 -1.50 10.28
C CYS A 58 -9.44 -0.11 9.62
N LEU A 59 -10.32 0.82 10.02
CA LEU A 59 -10.31 2.19 9.49
C LEU A 59 -9.03 2.93 9.85
N GLN A 60 -8.55 2.76 11.08
CA GLN A 60 -7.30 3.35 11.54
C GLN A 60 -6.10 2.83 10.74
N ALA A 61 -6.00 1.50 10.57
CA ALA A 61 -4.93 0.88 9.78
C ALA A 61 -4.94 1.38 8.33
N ALA A 62 -6.12 1.47 7.70
CA ALA A 62 -6.24 2.00 6.35
C ALA A 62 -5.84 3.49 6.27
N ALA A 63 -6.25 4.30 7.24
CA ALA A 63 -5.93 5.72 7.30
C ALA A 63 -4.42 5.97 7.46
N ASP A 64 -3.77 5.29 8.41
CA ASP A 64 -2.34 5.42 8.66
C ASP A 64 -1.52 5.04 7.43
N ALA A 65 -1.99 4.03 6.73
CA ALA A 65 -1.27 3.48 5.62
C ALA A 65 -1.50 4.29 4.32
N VAL A 66 -2.69 4.88 4.11
CA VAL A 66 -2.90 5.94 3.09
C VAL A 66 -2.01 7.15 3.36
N ARG A 67 -1.93 7.59 4.62
CA ARG A 67 -1.10 8.75 5.00
C ARG A 67 0.39 8.46 4.88
N THR A 68 0.82 7.25 5.21
CA THR A 68 2.21 6.80 5.04
C THR A 68 2.57 6.78 3.56
N ALA A 69 1.69 6.22 2.72
CA ALA A 69 1.91 6.23 1.29
C ALA A 69 2.00 7.66 0.74
N GLY A 70 1.07 8.54 1.14
CA GLY A 70 1.11 9.96 0.81
C GLY A 70 2.41 10.63 1.24
N ARG A 71 2.86 10.42 2.49
CA ARG A 71 4.12 10.97 3.00
C ARG A 71 5.32 10.51 2.16
N ILE A 72 5.43 9.22 1.86
CA ILE A 72 6.54 8.69 1.05
C ILE A 72 6.53 9.32 -0.35
N VAL A 73 5.35 9.43 -0.97
CA VAL A 73 5.17 10.04 -2.29
C VAL A 73 5.55 11.52 -2.30
N ASP A 74 5.11 12.26 -1.27
CA ASP A 74 5.33 13.70 -1.14
C ASP A 74 6.76 14.05 -0.69
N THR A 75 7.50 13.09 -0.12
CA THR A 75 8.89 13.30 0.30
C THR A 75 9.76 13.48 -0.95
N PRO A 76 10.51 14.58 -1.06
CA PRO A 76 11.31 14.90 -2.23
C PRO A 76 12.48 13.93 -2.36
N CYS A 77 12.91 13.67 -3.59
CA CYS A 77 13.85 12.59 -3.91
C CYS A 77 15.25 12.76 -3.31
N ASN A 78 15.62 13.96 -2.88
CA ASN A 78 16.87 14.20 -2.14
C ASN A 78 16.80 13.67 -0.70
N GLU A 79 15.60 13.45 -0.16
CA GLU A 79 15.35 12.82 1.14
C GLU A 79 14.85 11.38 0.97
N MET A 80 13.97 11.13 -0.02
CA MET A 80 13.44 9.81 -0.35
C MET A 80 14.19 9.20 -1.53
N HIS A 81 15.44 8.82 -1.29
CA HIS A 81 16.26 8.02 -2.20
C HIS A 81 16.12 6.51 -1.89
N THR A 82 16.80 5.65 -2.66
CA THR A 82 16.67 4.19 -2.52
C THR A 82 16.92 3.71 -1.11
N ASP A 83 17.94 4.24 -0.43
CA ASP A 83 18.28 3.83 0.94
C ASP A 83 17.22 4.24 1.96
N ALA A 84 16.74 5.49 1.90
CA ALA A 84 15.64 5.95 2.74
C ALA A 84 14.36 5.13 2.50
N PHE A 85 14.11 4.72 1.24
CA PHE A 85 12.97 3.86 0.94
C PHE A 85 13.13 2.44 1.50
N LEU A 86 14.35 1.89 1.52
CA LEU A 86 14.63 0.62 2.21
C LEU A 86 14.41 0.75 3.73
N GLU A 87 14.75 1.88 4.34
CA GLU A 87 14.45 2.13 5.76
C GLU A 87 12.94 2.11 6.03
N GLU A 88 12.12 2.70 5.16
CA GLU A 88 10.65 2.59 5.25
C GLU A 88 10.17 1.15 5.12
N ILE A 89 10.80 0.35 4.26
CA ILE A 89 10.51 -1.08 4.13
C ILE A 89 10.88 -1.85 5.40
N TYR A 90 12.01 -1.55 6.03
CA TYR A 90 12.40 -2.16 7.30
C TYR A 90 11.44 -1.80 8.43
N LYS A 91 11.00 -0.55 8.53
CA LYS A 91 9.98 -0.13 9.52
C LYS A 91 8.69 -0.93 9.38
N VAL A 92 8.25 -1.18 8.14
CA VAL A 92 7.05 -2.01 7.93
C VAL A 92 7.34 -3.47 8.22
N GLY A 93 8.50 -4.00 7.83
CA GLY A 93 8.92 -5.35 8.22
C GLY A 93 8.90 -5.55 9.74
N GLU A 94 9.50 -4.63 10.48
CA GLU A 94 9.50 -4.63 11.96
C GLU A 94 8.08 -4.59 12.51
N ALA A 95 7.24 -3.67 12.02
CA ALA A 95 5.84 -3.60 12.41
C ALA A 95 5.22 -4.99 12.25
N LEU A 96 5.30 -5.59 11.04
CA LEU A 96 4.78 -6.90 10.63
C LEU A 96 5.43 -8.13 11.28
N GLY A 97 6.53 -7.98 12.02
CA GLY A 97 7.35 -9.12 12.46
C GLY A 97 7.98 -9.91 11.32
N ILE A 98 8.19 -9.28 10.16
CA ILE A 98 8.80 -9.87 8.95
C ILE A 98 10.17 -9.25 8.75
N ARG A 99 11.21 -10.08 8.57
CA ARG A 99 12.53 -9.60 8.15
C ARG A 99 12.57 -9.49 6.61
N PRO A 100 12.74 -8.29 6.04
CA PRO A 100 12.87 -8.17 4.58
C PRO A 100 14.17 -8.81 4.07
N GLU A 101 14.10 -9.54 2.96
CA GLU A 101 15.27 -9.88 2.14
C GLU A 101 15.57 -8.70 1.21
N VAL A 102 16.82 -8.26 1.14
CA VAL A 102 17.25 -7.14 0.29
C VAL A 102 18.44 -7.58 -0.57
N ILE A 103 18.30 -7.44 -1.87
CA ILE A 103 19.33 -7.71 -2.88
C ILE A 103 19.73 -6.37 -3.51
N ARG A 104 20.98 -5.94 -3.34
CA ARG A 104 21.36 -4.55 -3.63
C ARG A 104 22.63 -4.44 -4.47
N GLY A 105 22.66 -3.41 -5.33
CA GLY A 105 23.83 -3.05 -6.13
C GLY A 105 24.33 -4.20 -7.00
N GLU A 106 25.63 -4.47 -6.93
CA GLU A 106 26.30 -5.54 -7.70
C GLU A 106 25.74 -6.94 -7.44
N GLU A 107 25.11 -7.19 -6.28
CA GLU A 107 24.46 -8.48 -6.03
C GLU A 107 23.29 -8.73 -7.00
N LEU A 108 22.58 -7.67 -7.41
CA LEU A 108 21.52 -7.78 -8.41
C LEU A 108 22.08 -8.33 -9.72
N GLN A 109 23.22 -7.82 -10.17
CA GLN A 109 23.88 -8.31 -11.39
C GLN A 109 24.30 -9.77 -11.24
N LYS A 110 24.96 -10.11 -10.12
CA LYS A 110 25.45 -11.48 -9.84
C LYS A 110 24.31 -12.51 -9.80
N ARG A 111 23.14 -12.13 -9.27
CA ARG A 111 21.96 -13.00 -9.19
C ARG A 111 21.07 -12.97 -10.45
N GLY A 112 21.47 -12.25 -11.51
CA GLY A 112 20.76 -12.24 -12.80
C GLY A 112 19.63 -11.21 -12.91
N PHE A 113 19.49 -10.28 -11.96
CA PHE A 113 18.51 -9.17 -12.01
C PHE A 113 19.01 -8.02 -12.90
N GLY A 114 19.43 -8.34 -14.12
CA GLY A 114 20.09 -7.42 -15.04
C GLY A 114 19.24 -6.21 -15.43
N GLY A 115 17.91 -6.37 -15.53
CA GLY A 115 17.00 -5.25 -15.83
C GLY A 115 17.00 -4.18 -14.74
N LEU A 116 16.76 -4.58 -13.48
CA LEU A 116 16.74 -3.66 -12.34
C LEU A 116 18.13 -3.03 -12.11
N TYR A 117 19.19 -3.82 -12.20
CA TYR A 117 20.56 -3.32 -12.10
C TYR A 117 20.88 -2.30 -13.20
N ALA A 118 20.61 -2.61 -14.48
CA ALA A 118 20.93 -1.74 -15.60
C ALA A 118 20.20 -0.39 -15.52
N VAL A 119 18.95 -0.38 -15.03
CA VAL A 119 18.16 0.86 -14.84
C VAL A 119 18.75 1.72 -13.72
N GLY A 120 19.14 1.13 -12.59
CA GLY A 120 19.52 1.88 -11.40
C GLY A 120 21.01 2.11 -11.18
N LYS A 121 21.91 1.40 -11.87
CA LYS A 121 23.37 1.43 -11.62
C LYS A 121 24.03 2.80 -11.80
N ALA A 122 23.37 3.74 -12.47
CA ALA A 122 23.88 5.10 -12.68
C ALA A 122 23.48 6.08 -11.57
N ALA A 123 22.62 5.68 -10.62
CA ALA A 123 22.21 6.50 -9.50
C ALA A 123 23.28 6.52 -8.39
N GLU A 124 23.31 7.60 -7.61
CA GLU A 124 24.18 7.74 -6.43
C GLU A 124 23.87 6.67 -5.38
N HIS A 125 22.58 6.40 -5.15
CA HIS A 125 22.12 5.33 -4.26
C HIS A 125 21.85 4.05 -5.08
N PRO A 126 22.59 2.95 -4.82
CA PRO A 126 22.47 1.70 -5.57
C PRO A 126 21.05 1.15 -5.66
N PRO A 127 20.65 0.51 -6.78
CA PRO A 127 19.34 -0.14 -6.90
C PRO A 127 19.21 -1.31 -5.92
N ALA A 128 17.98 -1.58 -5.50
CA ALA A 128 17.68 -2.69 -4.61
C ALA A 128 16.37 -3.39 -5.00
N LEU A 129 16.34 -4.70 -4.83
CA LEU A 129 15.12 -5.50 -4.76
C LEU A 129 14.87 -5.85 -3.29
N ALA A 130 13.76 -5.40 -2.73
CA ALA A 130 13.33 -5.72 -1.38
C ALA A 130 12.12 -6.66 -1.42
N ILE A 131 12.15 -7.71 -0.62
CA ILE A 131 11.15 -8.77 -0.60
C ILE A 131 10.67 -8.95 0.85
N LEU A 132 9.37 -8.80 1.07
CA LEU A 132 8.72 -9.12 2.33
C LEU A 132 7.83 -10.35 2.10
N SER A 133 8.07 -11.40 2.89
CA SER A 133 7.37 -12.67 2.75
C SER A 133 6.55 -12.96 4.00
N HIS A 134 5.23 -13.10 3.84
CA HIS A 134 4.32 -13.53 4.89
C HIS A 134 3.72 -14.90 4.52
N THR A 135 4.08 -15.95 5.25
CA THR A 135 3.60 -17.31 5.00
C THR A 135 2.63 -17.74 6.09
N VAL A 136 1.38 -18.04 5.71
CA VAL A 136 0.33 -18.47 6.63
C VAL A 136 0.12 -19.98 6.48
N ARG A 137 0.11 -20.71 7.61
CA ARG A 137 -0.16 -22.15 7.61
C ARG A 137 -1.59 -22.42 7.12
N GLY A 138 -1.73 -23.33 6.15
CA GLY A 138 -3.04 -23.68 5.59
C GLY A 138 -3.58 -22.66 4.59
N ALA A 139 -2.77 -21.72 4.12
CA ALA A 139 -3.13 -20.85 3.01
C ALA A 139 -3.47 -21.68 1.77
N LYS A 140 -4.63 -21.38 1.15
CA LYS A 140 -5.09 -22.03 -0.08
C LYS A 140 -4.52 -21.39 -1.34
N GLU A 141 -4.07 -20.13 -1.22
CA GLU A 141 -3.60 -19.31 -2.33
C GLU A 141 -2.31 -18.61 -1.94
N THR A 142 -1.50 -18.26 -2.94
CA THR A 142 -0.29 -17.45 -2.80
C THR A 142 -0.41 -16.26 -3.72
N ILE A 143 -0.29 -15.06 -3.17
CA ILE A 143 -0.44 -13.81 -3.91
C ILE A 143 0.89 -13.07 -3.81
N ALA A 144 1.44 -12.69 -4.97
CA ALA A 144 2.63 -11.86 -5.05
C ALA A 144 2.25 -10.50 -5.62
N TRP A 145 2.79 -9.46 -4.99
CA TRP A 145 2.52 -8.09 -5.37
C TRP A 145 3.84 -7.41 -5.69
N VAL A 146 3.90 -6.77 -6.86
CA VAL A 146 5.13 -6.15 -7.36
C VAL A 146 4.83 -4.70 -7.68
N GLY A 147 5.51 -3.78 -7.00
CA GLY A 147 5.38 -2.36 -7.27
C GLY A 147 6.65 -1.78 -7.89
N LYS A 148 6.47 -0.81 -8.78
CA LYS A 148 7.57 0.02 -9.29
C LYS A 148 8.10 0.90 -8.14
N GLY A 149 9.41 0.90 -7.91
CA GLY A 149 10.07 1.70 -6.88
C GLY A 149 11.07 2.70 -7.47
N ILE A 150 10.66 3.46 -8.50
CA ILE A 150 11.53 4.49 -9.07
C ILE A 150 11.41 5.76 -8.22
N VAL A 151 12.41 5.96 -7.36
CA VAL A 151 12.49 7.11 -6.43
C VAL A 151 12.63 8.44 -7.16
N TYR A 152 13.19 8.44 -8.37
CA TYR A 152 13.22 9.60 -9.26
C TYR A 152 13.43 9.18 -10.71
N ASP A 153 12.60 9.69 -11.64
CA ASP A 153 12.69 9.38 -13.07
C ASP A 153 13.12 10.60 -13.89
N THR A 154 14.41 10.68 -14.20
CA THR A 154 14.95 11.71 -15.12
C THR A 154 14.72 11.37 -16.59
N GLY A 155 14.39 10.11 -16.91
CA GLY A 155 14.42 9.55 -18.27
C GLY A 155 15.75 8.86 -18.65
N GLY A 156 16.80 8.99 -17.83
CA GLY A 156 18.12 8.43 -18.14
C GLY A 156 18.77 9.13 -19.33
N LEU A 157 19.34 8.36 -20.27
CA LEU A 157 19.93 8.90 -21.50
C LEU A 157 18.89 9.64 -22.36
N PHE A 158 17.62 9.19 -22.33
CA PHE A 158 16.50 9.87 -22.96
C PHE A 158 15.86 10.84 -21.97
N ILE A 159 16.58 11.93 -21.69
CA ILE A 159 16.22 12.89 -20.66
C ILE A 159 14.82 13.49 -20.90
N LYS A 160 14.00 13.51 -19.85
CA LYS A 160 12.68 14.13 -19.92
C LYS A 160 12.77 15.64 -20.08
N PRO A 161 11.85 16.28 -20.83
CA PRO A 161 11.73 17.73 -20.89
C PRO A 161 11.47 18.36 -19.51
N ARG A 162 11.74 19.67 -19.38
CA ARG A 162 11.49 20.39 -18.12
C ARG A 162 10.01 20.31 -17.73
N GLY A 163 9.76 20.00 -16.46
CA GLY A 163 8.41 19.93 -15.89
C GLY A 163 7.81 18.52 -15.88
N ASP A 164 8.39 17.57 -16.61
CA ASP A 164 7.86 16.22 -16.73
C ASP A 164 8.75 15.24 -15.95
N ARG A 165 8.43 15.04 -14.67
CA ARG A 165 9.13 14.07 -13.80
C ARG A 165 8.11 13.35 -12.95
N ALA A 166 8.13 12.03 -13.02
CA ALA A 166 7.23 11.18 -12.26
C ALA A 166 8.03 10.39 -11.23
N THR A 167 7.62 10.46 -9.97
CA THR A 167 8.02 9.48 -8.96
C THR A 167 7.01 8.36 -8.97
N GLY A 168 7.49 7.12 -8.98
CA GLY A 168 6.65 5.93 -8.99
C GLY A 168 6.94 5.12 -7.74
N TYR A 169 6.19 5.35 -6.68
CA TYR A 169 6.22 4.55 -5.45
C TYR A 169 5.09 3.52 -5.46
N GLY A 170 4.99 2.73 -6.52
CA GLY A 170 3.94 1.70 -6.68
C GLY A 170 3.88 0.67 -5.54
N VAL A 171 4.88 0.66 -4.65
CA VAL A 171 4.96 -0.21 -3.45
C VAL A 171 4.46 0.50 -2.17
N ALA A 172 4.32 1.83 -2.13
CA ALA A 172 3.86 2.52 -0.93
C ALA A 172 2.43 2.10 -0.53
N LEU A 173 1.61 1.68 -1.51
CA LEU A 173 0.25 1.15 -1.33
C LEU A 173 0.21 -0.30 -0.79
N LEU A 174 1.35 -0.99 -0.82
CA LEU A 174 1.43 -2.44 -0.78
C LEU A 174 1.68 -2.95 0.64
N ASN A 175 2.49 -2.20 1.38
CA ASN A 175 2.62 -2.32 2.82
C ASN A 175 1.32 -2.01 3.58
N THR A 176 0.45 -1.16 3.00
CA THR A 176 -0.87 -0.80 3.52
C THR A 176 -1.91 -1.92 3.40
N LEU A 177 -1.91 -2.64 2.28
CA LEU A 177 -2.87 -3.71 2.01
C LEU A 177 -2.57 -4.99 2.80
N PHE A 178 -1.33 -5.14 3.27
CA PHE A 178 -1.03 -5.97 4.43
C PHE A 178 -1.36 -5.24 5.73
N ALA A 179 -2.60 -4.74 5.87
CA ALA A 179 -3.17 -4.37 7.16
C ALA A 179 -3.16 -5.62 8.06
N TYR A 180 -2.00 -5.88 8.63
CA TYR A 180 -1.59 -6.88 9.60
C TYR A 180 -2.65 -7.95 9.90
N ALA A 181 -2.63 -9.11 9.26
CA ALA A 181 -3.34 -10.31 9.75
C ALA A 181 -4.86 -10.15 10.06
N SER A 182 -5.56 -9.17 9.45
CA SER A 182 -6.72 -8.54 10.14
C SER A 182 -7.93 -9.41 10.47
N GLN A 183 -8.12 -10.59 9.86
CA GLN A 183 -9.39 -11.33 9.89
C GLN A 183 -10.64 -10.42 9.70
N SER A 184 -10.47 -9.19 9.20
CA SER A 184 -11.47 -8.14 9.31
C SER A 184 -12.52 -8.40 8.25
N PRO A 185 -13.79 -8.60 8.63
CA PRO A 185 -14.87 -8.85 7.68
C PRO A 185 -15.01 -7.73 6.64
N MET A 186 -14.56 -6.51 6.95
CA MET A 186 -14.62 -5.38 6.03
C MET A 186 -13.57 -5.48 4.91
N LEU A 187 -12.32 -5.82 5.21
CA LEU A 187 -11.27 -5.99 4.18
C LEU A 187 -11.50 -7.23 3.30
N LEU A 188 -12.05 -8.31 3.88
CA LEU A 188 -12.44 -9.49 3.10
C LEU A 188 -13.55 -9.20 2.08
N LYS A 189 -14.46 -8.25 2.38
CA LYS A 189 -15.54 -7.83 1.46
C LYS A 189 -15.06 -6.92 0.33
N LEU A 190 -13.90 -6.28 0.50
CA LEU A 190 -13.32 -5.32 -0.46
C LEU A 190 -12.25 -5.94 -1.35
N ALA A 191 -11.71 -7.10 -0.95
CA ALA A 191 -10.85 -7.89 -1.82
C ALA A 191 -11.64 -8.31 -3.09
N PRO A 192 -11.04 -8.21 -4.28
CA PRO A 192 -11.70 -8.63 -5.51
C PRO A 192 -12.19 -10.07 -5.35
N HIS A 193 -13.46 -10.32 -5.63
CA HIS A 193 -14.00 -11.68 -5.63
C HIS A 193 -13.26 -12.49 -6.69
N VAL A 194 -12.37 -13.38 -6.26
CA VAL A 194 -11.78 -14.40 -7.13
C VAL A 194 -12.84 -15.49 -7.31
N GLY A 195 -13.88 -15.16 -8.08
CA GLY A 195 -14.98 -16.05 -8.40
C GLY A 195 -14.60 -16.98 -9.55
N GLY A 196 -14.08 -18.15 -9.22
CA GLY A 196 -14.14 -19.32 -10.09
C GLY A 196 -15.42 -20.11 -9.79
N GLN A 197 -16.59 -19.63 -10.24
CA GLN A 197 -17.76 -20.51 -10.32
C GLN A 197 -17.52 -21.49 -11.47
N SER A 198 -17.13 -22.73 -11.14
CA SER A 198 -17.30 -23.85 -12.06
C SER A 198 -18.80 -24.13 -12.18
N SER A 199 -19.39 -23.63 -13.26
CA SER A 199 -20.71 -24.05 -13.72
C SER A 199 -20.59 -25.49 -14.23
N SER A 200 -20.86 -26.48 -13.37
CA SER A 200 -21.15 -27.85 -13.78
C SER A 200 -22.56 -27.90 -14.38
N GLN A 201 -22.73 -27.37 -15.60
CA GLN A 201 -23.80 -27.85 -16.47
C GLN A 201 -23.46 -29.28 -16.88
N GLY A 202 -24.04 -30.24 -16.19
CA GLY A 202 -24.07 -31.63 -16.62
C GLY A 202 -24.80 -31.75 -17.95
N LYS A 203 -24.02 -31.75 -19.05
CA LYS A 203 -24.44 -32.34 -20.32
C LYS A 203 -24.44 -33.86 -20.13
N ASN A 204 -25.60 -34.45 -19.88
CA ASN A 204 -25.80 -35.87 -20.13
C ASN A 204 -25.90 -36.09 -21.63
N SER A 205 -24.84 -36.61 -22.23
CA SER A 205 -24.85 -37.21 -23.57
C SER A 205 -24.52 -38.70 -23.46
N THR A 206 -25.47 -39.51 -23.94
CA THR A 206 -25.37 -40.85 -24.55
C THR A 206 -24.91 -42.04 -23.71
N ALA A 207 -25.85 -42.95 -23.44
CA ALA A 207 -25.95 -44.25 -24.11
C ALA A 207 -27.43 -44.67 -24.17
#